data_AF-A0A4S4MXJ0-F1
#
_entry.id   AF-A0A4S4MXJ0-F1
#
_cell.length_a   1.000
_cell.length_b   1.000
_cell.length_c   1.000
_cell.angle_alpha   90.00
_cell.angle_beta   90.00
_cell.angle_gamma   90.00
#
_symmetry.space_group_name_H-M   'P 1'
#
loop_
_entity.id
_entity.type
_entity.pdbx_description
1 polymer ?
#
loop_
_entity_poly.entity_id
_entity_poly.type
_entity_poly.pdbx_seq_one_letter_code
_entity_poly.pdbx_strand_id
1 'polypeptide(L)'
;MATSRTLYDILGVPQEASPDAIRKAYKRKALQTHPDKLPPNAPDYQRRLAEAHFRDACAAFDILSDPAKRRVYDNGLNFIRGRAQHEVDQGRLARERAEWARQSELRQKERMRARTEEMRAASQKHQETLLKAEMRYREKMQMLEEQLRRSKERSRKAGQPVPQASPVVTVTVNSPMVKTQTFVSSSETNVPSEETFVSSEDILKEMRKVNPEWEARRQAAMRRQTERTNSQDGIRVR
;
A
#
# COMPACT_ATOMS: atom_id res chain seq x y z
N MET A 1 -40.08 5.15 -0.44
CA MET A 1 -39.22 4.77 -1.58
C MET A 1 -39.74 5.51 -2.80
N ALA A 2 -38.92 6.30 -3.47
CA ALA A 2 -39.33 7.00 -4.69
C ALA A 2 -39.52 5.94 -5.79
N THR A 3 -40.73 5.41 -5.89
CA THR A 3 -41.15 4.53 -6.98
C THR A 3 -41.23 5.40 -8.22
N SER A 4 -40.12 5.54 -8.94
CA SER A 4 -40.14 5.99 -10.33
C SER A 4 -41.13 5.08 -11.04
N ARG A 5 -42.33 5.59 -11.31
CA ARG A 5 -43.45 4.80 -11.81
C ARG A 5 -43.01 4.15 -13.12
N THR A 6 -42.85 2.84 -13.13
CA THR A 6 -42.55 2.11 -14.36
C THR A 6 -43.79 2.11 -15.25
N LEU A 7 -43.62 1.87 -16.55
CA LEU A 7 -44.75 1.78 -17.48
C LEU A 7 -45.73 0.66 -17.07
N TYR A 8 -45.20 -0.40 -16.45
CA TYR A 8 -45.96 -1.49 -15.87
C TYR A 8 -46.79 -1.02 -14.66
N ASP A 9 -46.23 -0.19 -13.79
CA ASP A 9 -46.94 0.39 -12.63
C ASP A 9 -48.07 1.34 -13.06
N ILE A 10 -47.87 2.10 -14.14
CA ILE A 10 -48.89 3.00 -14.69
C ILE A 10 -50.13 2.22 -15.15
N LEU A 11 -49.92 1.09 -15.84
CA LEU A 11 -50.99 0.18 -16.25
C LEU A 11 -51.49 -0.75 -15.13
N GLY A 12 -50.75 -0.85 -14.02
CA GLY A 12 -51.06 -1.71 -12.88
C GLY A 12 -50.94 -3.20 -13.22
N VAL A 13 -49.92 -3.57 -14.00
CA VAL A 13 -49.64 -4.95 -14.40
C VAL A 13 -48.24 -5.36 -13.95
N PRO A 14 -47.99 -6.65 -13.66
CA PRO A 14 -46.63 -7.11 -13.38
C PRO A 14 -45.75 -7.00 -14.64
N GLN A 15 -44.44 -6.88 -14.46
CA GLN A 15 -43.46 -6.86 -15.56
C GLN A 15 -43.51 -8.14 -16.42
N GLU A 16 -43.93 -9.26 -15.83
CA GLU A 16 -44.09 -10.57 -16.48
C GLU A 16 -45.44 -10.74 -17.20
N ALA A 17 -46.27 -9.69 -17.26
CA ALA A 17 -47.59 -9.77 -17.88
C ALA A 17 -47.52 -10.13 -19.38
N SER A 18 -48.48 -10.95 -19.82
CA SER A 18 -48.68 -11.29 -21.23
C SER A 18 -49.19 -10.06 -22.02
N PRO A 19 -48.96 -10.00 -23.34
CA PRO A 19 -49.45 -8.90 -24.18
C PRO A 19 -50.97 -8.73 -24.10
N ASP A 20 -51.72 -9.83 -23.95
CA ASP A 20 -53.18 -9.78 -23.81
C ASP A 20 -53.62 -9.21 -22.45
N ALA A 21 -52.87 -9.50 -21.38
CA ALA A 21 -53.10 -8.90 -20.07
C ALA A 21 -52.85 -7.39 -20.10
N ILE A 22 -51.81 -6.93 -20.82
CA ILE A 22 -51.49 -5.50 -21.02
C ILE A 22 -52.63 -4.80 -21.78
N ARG A 23 -53.12 -5.39 -22.87
CA ARG A 23 -54.27 -4.86 -23.63
C ARG A 23 -55.54 -4.76 -22.78
N LYS A 24 -55.84 -5.78 -21.98
CA LYS A 24 -56.99 -5.79 -21.08
C LYS A 24 -56.87 -4.72 -19.98
N ALA A 25 -55.67 -4.57 -19.42
CA ALA A 25 -55.39 -3.56 -18.40
C ALA A 25 -55.51 -2.14 -18.97
N TYR A 26 -54.98 -1.88 -20.16
CA TYR A 26 -55.13 -0.58 -20.84
C TYR A 26 -56.60 -0.24 -21.07
N LYS A 27 -57.41 -1.16 -21.62
CA LYS A 27 -58.86 -0.93 -21.83
C LYS A 27 -59.57 -0.56 -20.53
N ARG A 28 -59.27 -1.29 -19.44
CA ARG A 28 -59.84 -1.00 -18.12
C ARG A 28 -59.39 0.36 -17.58
N LYS A 29 -58.12 0.71 -17.75
CA LYS A 29 -57.54 1.98 -17.29
C LYS A 29 -58.11 3.16 -18.07
N ALA A 30 -58.15 3.06 -19.41
CA ALA A 30 -58.74 4.05 -20.30
C ALA A 30 -60.20 4.35 -19.94
N LEU A 31 -60.99 3.30 -19.64
CA LEU A 31 -62.38 3.46 -19.20
C LEU A 31 -62.54 4.07 -17.80
N GLN A 32 -61.50 4.06 -16.96
CA GLN A 32 -61.52 4.66 -15.62
C GLN A 32 -61.06 6.11 -15.66
N THR A 33 -60.12 6.45 -16.55
CA THR A 33 -59.52 7.78 -16.65
C THR A 33 -60.12 8.63 -17.76
N HIS A 34 -61.21 8.19 -18.39
CA HIS A 34 -61.85 8.93 -19.48
C HIS A 34 -62.55 10.21 -18.96
N PRO A 35 -62.30 11.39 -19.56
CA PRO A 35 -62.87 12.66 -19.09
C PRO A 35 -64.41 12.69 -19.12
N ASP A 36 -65.04 11.91 -20.00
CA ASP A 36 -66.50 11.82 -20.16
C ASP A 36 -67.21 11.12 -18.99
N LYS A 37 -66.49 10.35 -18.16
CA LYS A 37 -67.09 9.72 -16.97
C LYS A 37 -67.11 10.62 -15.74
N LEU A 38 -66.54 11.81 -15.83
CA LEU A 38 -66.60 12.79 -14.76
C LEU A 38 -67.96 13.51 -14.80
N PRO A 39 -68.57 13.80 -13.63
CA PRO A 39 -69.82 14.54 -13.59
C PRO A 39 -69.64 15.93 -14.24
N PRO A 40 -70.70 16.52 -14.83
CA PRO A 40 -70.62 17.82 -15.50
C PRO A 40 -70.14 18.95 -14.56
N ASN A 41 -70.37 18.80 -13.25
CA ASN A 41 -69.92 19.73 -12.20
C ASN A 41 -68.54 19.35 -11.60
N ALA A 42 -67.79 18.43 -12.21
CA ALA A 42 -66.47 18.09 -11.72
C ALA A 42 -65.52 19.30 -11.80
N PRO A 43 -64.76 19.58 -10.74
CA PRO A 43 -63.80 20.68 -10.73
C PRO A 43 -62.67 20.42 -11.74
N ASP A 44 -62.15 21.50 -12.34
CA ASP A 44 -61.19 21.41 -13.45
C ASP A 44 -59.92 20.63 -13.10
N TYR A 45 -59.49 20.61 -11.83
CA TYR A 45 -58.33 19.81 -11.41
C TYR A 45 -58.56 18.31 -11.60
N GLN A 46 -59.78 17.79 -11.42
CA GLN A 46 -60.09 16.37 -11.63
C GLN A 46 -60.08 16.00 -13.10
N ARG A 47 -60.61 16.90 -13.97
CA ARG A 47 -60.54 16.71 -15.43
C ARG A 47 -59.09 16.66 -15.91
N ARG A 48 -58.25 17.60 -15.44
CA ARG A 48 -56.81 17.63 -15.76
C ARG A 48 -56.07 16.38 -15.26
N LEU A 49 -56.40 15.89 -14.07
CA LEU A 49 -55.81 14.66 -13.53
C LEU A 49 -56.22 13.41 -14.32
N ALA A 50 -57.50 13.29 -14.67
CA ALA A 50 -58.00 12.19 -15.50
C ALA A 50 -57.32 12.18 -16.88
N GLU A 51 -57.19 13.36 -17.50
CA GLU A 51 -56.51 13.53 -18.77
C GLU A 51 -55.01 13.17 -18.67
N ALA A 52 -54.32 13.60 -17.62
CA ALA A 52 -52.91 13.26 -17.38
C ALA A 52 -52.73 11.74 -17.22
N HIS A 53 -53.57 11.09 -16.41
CA HIS A 53 -53.53 9.64 -16.23
C HIS A 53 -53.88 8.85 -17.49
N PHE A 54 -54.79 9.38 -18.32
CA PHE A 54 -55.10 8.79 -19.62
C PHE A 54 -53.91 8.90 -20.56
N ARG A 55 -53.25 10.07 -20.62
CA ARG A 55 -52.02 10.28 -21.41
C ARG A 55 -50.91 9.33 -20.97
N ASP A 56 -50.68 9.18 -19.67
CA ASP A 56 -49.69 8.25 -19.13
C ASP A 56 -50.01 6.79 -19.50
N ALA A 57 -51.29 6.39 -19.41
CA ALA A 57 -51.72 5.03 -19.77
C ALA A 57 -51.57 4.75 -21.28
N CYS A 58 -51.84 5.72 -22.14
CA CYS A 58 -51.60 5.62 -23.58
C CYS A 58 -50.11 5.48 -23.88
N ALA A 59 -49.26 6.34 -23.32
CA ALA A 59 -47.81 6.27 -23.52
C ALA A 59 -47.22 4.93 -23.04
N ALA A 60 -47.70 4.41 -21.91
CA ALA A 60 -47.31 3.09 -21.42
C ALA A 60 -47.75 1.96 -22.38
N PHE A 61 -48.98 2.03 -22.90
CA PHE A 61 -49.47 1.04 -23.86
C PHE A 61 -48.70 1.09 -25.20
N ASP A 62 -48.35 2.26 -25.70
CA ASP A 62 -47.61 2.42 -26.97
C ASP A 62 -46.22 1.77 -26.97
N ILE A 63 -45.59 1.71 -25.79
CA ILE A 63 -44.28 1.07 -25.60
C ILE A 63 -44.43 -0.42 -25.25
N LEU A 64 -45.40 -0.78 -24.42
CA LEU A 64 -45.57 -2.15 -23.94
C LEU A 64 -46.33 -3.07 -24.90
N SER A 65 -47.09 -2.52 -25.85
CA SER A 65 -47.86 -3.29 -26.84
C SER A 65 -46.98 -3.89 -27.93
N ASP A 66 -45.87 -3.23 -28.29
CA ASP A 66 -44.90 -3.70 -29.27
C ASP A 66 -43.77 -4.48 -28.58
N PRO A 67 -43.57 -5.78 -28.89
CA PRO A 67 -42.51 -6.60 -28.33
C PRO A 67 -41.10 -6.00 -28.50
N ALA A 68 -40.84 -5.30 -29.62
CA ALA A 68 -39.53 -4.72 -29.88
C ALA A 68 -39.24 -3.54 -28.92
N LYS A 69 -40.21 -2.64 -28.74
CA LYS A 69 -40.11 -1.50 -27.82
C LYS A 69 -40.08 -1.95 -26.36
N ARG A 70 -40.90 -2.94 -26.01
CA ARG A 70 -40.88 -3.57 -24.67
C ARG A 70 -39.51 -4.12 -24.33
N ARG A 71 -38.87 -4.84 -25.25
CA ARG A 71 -37.52 -5.38 -25.04
C ARG A 71 -36.49 -4.28 -24.80
N VAL A 72 -36.54 -3.18 -25.55
CA VAL A 72 -35.63 -2.03 -25.35
C VAL A 72 -35.84 -1.40 -23.97
N TYR A 73 -37.10 -1.22 -23.57
CA TYR A 73 -37.45 -0.68 -22.25
C TYR A 73 -36.97 -1.60 -21.11
N ASP A 74 -37.25 -2.91 -21.21
CA ASP A 74 -36.83 -3.90 -20.22
C ASP A 74 -35.30 -3.99 -20.12
N ASN A 75 -34.60 -3.94 -21.26
CA ASN A 75 -33.13 -3.91 -21.28
C ASN A 75 -32.58 -2.66 -20.59
N GLY A 76 -33.17 -1.49 -20.84
CA GLY A 76 -32.80 -0.26 -20.15
C GLY A 76 -33.04 -0.34 -18.64
N LEU A 77 -34.17 -0.91 -18.23
CA LEU A 77 -34.49 -1.10 -16.80
C LEU A 77 -33.51 -2.07 -16.12
N ASN A 78 -33.18 -3.17 -16.80
CA ASN A 78 -32.19 -4.14 -16.32
C ASN A 78 -30.79 -3.53 -16.23
N PHE A 79 -30.41 -2.68 -17.18
CA PHE A 79 -29.13 -1.96 -17.15
C PHE A 79 -29.05 -1.01 -15.94
N ILE A 80 -30.10 -0.22 -15.70
CA ILE A 80 -30.16 0.69 -14.55
C ILE A 80 -30.11 -0.10 -13.24
N ARG A 81 -30.86 -1.21 -13.14
CA ARG A 81 -30.85 -2.08 -11.96
C ARG A 81 -29.50 -2.76 -11.75
N GLY A 82 -28.88 -3.27 -12.80
CA GLY A 82 -27.57 -3.92 -12.76
C GLY A 82 -26.45 -2.96 -12.37
N ARG A 83 -26.51 -1.69 -12.81
CA ARG A 83 -25.54 -0.66 -12.42
C ARG A 83 -25.61 -0.37 -10.92
N ALA A 84 -26.81 -0.26 -10.36
CA ALA A 84 -26.98 -0.05 -8.92
C ALA A 84 -26.44 -1.21 -8.09
N GLN A 85 -26.66 -2.45 -8.54
CA GLN A 85 -26.09 -3.65 -7.90
C GLN A 85 -24.56 -3.65 -7.99
N HIS A 86 -24.01 -3.36 -9.18
CA HIS A 86 -22.58 -3.31 -9.41
C HIS A 86 -21.88 -2.24 -8.55
N GLU A 87 -22.51 -1.09 -8.31
CA GLU A 87 -21.97 -0.05 -7.43
C GLU A 87 -21.88 -0.53 -5.97
N VAL A 88 -22.91 -1.22 -5.48
CA VAL A 88 -22.92 -1.82 -4.14
C VAL A 88 -21.84 -2.89 -4.01
N ASP A 89 -21.72 -3.77 -5.01
CA ASP A 89 -20.69 -4.81 -5.05
C ASP A 89 -19.27 -4.22 -5.12
N GLN A 90 -19.06 -3.16 -5.91
CA GLN A 90 -17.80 -2.43 -5.94
C GLN A 90 -17.45 -1.83 -4.58
N GLY A 91 -18.43 -1.29 -3.87
CA GLY A 91 -18.25 -0.77 -2.51
C GLY A 91 -17.84 -1.85 -1.52
N ARG A 92 -18.47 -3.03 -1.56
CA ARG A 92 -18.10 -4.18 -0.71
C ARG A 92 -16.65 -4.61 -0.97
N LEU A 93 -16.30 -4.85 -2.24
CA LEU A 93 -14.96 -5.28 -2.63
C LEU A 93 -13.89 -4.24 -2.29
N ALA A 94 -14.20 -2.95 -2.36
CA ALA A 94 -13.28 -1.89 -1.98
C ALA A 94 -12.95 -1.93 -0.48
N ARG A 95 -13.95 -2.22 0.38
CA ARG A 95 -13.75 -2.37 1.83
C ARG A 95 -12.87 -3.58 2.15
N GLU A 96 -13.17 -4.73 1.55
CA GLU A 96 -12.37 -5.95 1.72
C GLU A 96 -10.91 -5.74 1.26
N ARG A 97 -10.69 -5.06 0.12
CA ARG A 97 -9.35 -4.69 -0.33
C ARG A 97 -8.63 -3.76 0.66
N ALA A 98 -9.33 -2.77 1.20
CA ALA A 98 -8.75 -1.84 2.18
C ALA A 98 -8.39 -2.55 3.49
N GLU A 99 -9.20 -3.51 3.93
CA GLU A 99 -8.92 -4.34 5.10
C GLU A 99 -7.70 -5.22 4.88
N TRP A 100 -7.61 -5.89 3.74
CA TRP A 100 -6.44 -6.68 3.38
C TRP A 100 -5.16 -5.83 3.35
N ALA A 101 -5.23 -4.62 2.78
CA ALA A 101 -4.12 -3.68 2.77
C ALA A 101 -3.71 -3.27 4.20
N ARG A 102 -4.66 -2.91 5.07
CA ARG A 102 -4.38 -2.58 6.48
C ARG A 102 -3.71 -3.75 7.20
N GLN A 103 -4.22 -4.95 7.04
CA GLN A 103 -3.62 -6.14 7.66
C GLN A 103 -2.20 -6.40 7.14
N SER A 104 -1.96 -6.19 5.84
CA SER A 104 -0.62 -6.34 5.27
C SER A 104 0.37 -5.33 5.85
N GLU A 105 -0.09 -4.09 6.04
CA GLU A 105 0.71 -3.01 6.61
C GLU A 105 0.98 -3.25 8.10
N LEU A 106 0.00 -3.73 8.86
CA LEU A 106 0.18 -4.15 10.26
C LEU A 106 1.26 -5.23 10.37
N ARG A 107 1.18 -6.29 9.55
CA ARG A 107 2.22 -7.33 9.52
C ARG A 107 3.59 -6.76 9.16
N GLN A 108 3.66 -5.84 8.19
CA GLN A 108 4.93 -5.19 7.84
C GLN A 108 5.47 -4.33 9.00
N LYS A 109 4.61 -3.54 9.64
CA LYS A 109 4.97 -2.72 10.81
C LYS A 109 5.44 -3.57 11.98
N GLU A 110 4.77 -4.68 12.26
CA GLU A 110 5.17 -5.62 13.31
C GLU A 110 6.54 -6.23 13.02
N ARG A 111 6.78 -6.69 11.79
CA ARG A 111 8.10 -7.19 11.39
C ARG A 111 9.18 -6.13 11.52
N MET A 112 8.89 -4.88 11.16
CA MET A 112 9.82 -3.77 11.33
C MET A 112 10.08 -3.47 12.81
N ARG A 113 9.05 -3.46 13.65
CA ARG A 113 9.17 -3.27 15.10
C ARG A 113 10.04 -4.36 15.74
N ALA A 114 9.73 -5.63 15.48
CA ALA A 114 10.51 -6.76 15.96
C ALA A 114 11.99 -6.62 15.56
N ARG A 115 12.27 -6.29 14.29
CA ARG A 115 13.65 -6.05 13.81
C ARG A 115 14.35 -4.92 14.54
N THR A 116 13.64 -3.82 14.82
CA THR A 116 14.23 -2.69 15.58
C THR A 116 14.49 -3.04 17.04
N GLU A 117 13.63 -3.82 17.67
CA GLU A 117 13.80 -4.29 19.05
C GLU A 117 14.96 -5.28 19.16
N GLU A 118 15.08 -6.22 18.20
CA GLU A 118 16.23 -7.12 18.09
C GLU A 118 17.54 -6.35 17.94
N MET A 119 17.57 -5.33 17.08
CA MET A 119 18.75 -4.49 16.89
C MET A 119 19.12 -3.77 18.20
N ARG A 120 18.15 -3.18 18.89
CA ARG A 120 18.38 -2.54 20.20
C ARG A 120 18.89 -3.53 21.25
N ALA A 121 18.29 -4.72 21.34
CA ALA A 121 18.72 -5.75 22.26
C ALA A 121 20.13 -6.27 21.93
N ALA A 122 20.47 -6.41 20.65
CA ALA A 122 21.81 -6.77 20.21
C ALA A 122 22.84 -5.70 20.58
N SER A 123 22.52 -4.42 20.39
CA SER A 123 23.36 -3.30 20.82
C SER A 123 23.58 -3.29 22.35
N GLN A 124 22.53 -3.56 23.13
CA GLN A 124 22.63 -3.66 24.58
C GLN A 124 23.53 -4.83 25.00
N LYS A 125 23.34 -6.02 24.44
CA LYS A 125 24.20 -7.18 24.69
C LYS A 125 25.66 -6.90 24.34
N HIS A 126 25.89 -6.19 23.23
CA HIS A 126 27.23 -5.78 22.85
C HIS A 126 27.85 -4.84 23.89
N GLN A 127 27.09 -3.82 24.33
CA GLN A 127 27.53 -2.89 25.37
C GLN A 127 27.83 -3.60 26.70
N GLU A 128 26.98 -4.53 27.12
CA GLU A 128 27.21 -5.37 28.30
C GLU A 128 28.47 -6.21 28.17
N THR A 129 28.72 -6.77 26.97
CA THR A 129 29.93 -7.55 26.70
C THR A 129 31.19 -6.68 26.83
N LEU A 130 31.15 -5.46 26.30
CA LEU A 130 32.26 -4.50 26.44
C LEU A 130 32.49 -4.12 27.90
N LEU A 131 31.44 -3.77 28.64
CA LEU A 131 31.53 -3.43 30.06
C LEU A 131 32.08 -4.61 30.88
N LYS A 132 31.66 -5.84 30.57
CA LYS A 132 32.17 -7.05 31.23
C LYS A 132 33.64 -7.29 30.92
N ALA A 133 34.07 -7.06 29.68
CA ALA A 133 35.48 -7.14 29.31
C ALA A 133 36.31 -6.07 30.05
N GLU A 134 35.78 -4.85 30.16
CA GLU A 134 36.42 -3.76 30.90
C GLU A 134 36.56 -4.09 32.39
N MET A 135 35.51 -4.61 33.02
CA MET A 135 35.56 -5.04 34.42
C MET A 135 36.61 -6.13 34.64
N ARG A 136 36.67 -7.15 33.77
CA ARG A 136 37.71 -8.18 33.83
C ARG A 136 39.12 -7.62 33.69
N TYR A 137 39.29 -6.61 32.83
CA TYR A 137 40.57 -5.92 32.68
C TYR A 137 40.94 -5.16 33.96
N ARG A 138 39.99 -4.43 34.56
CA ARG A 138 40.19 -3.71 35.83
C ARG A 138 40.58 -4.66 36.96
N GLU A 139 39.87 -5.77 37.13
CA GLU A 139 40.16 -6.79 38.14
C GLU A 139 41.56 -7.38 37.95
N LYS A 140 41.92 -7.71 36.70
CA LYS A 140 43.26 -8.23 36.38
C LYS A 140 44.37 -7.22 36.70
N MET A 141 44.14 -5.94 36.43
CA MET A 141 45.09 -4.87 36.75
C MET A 141 45.28 -4.71 38.25
N GLN A 142 44.18 -4.73 39.03
CA GLN A 142 44.24 -4.67 40.49
C GLN A 142 45.02 -5.85 41.08
N MET A 143 44.80 -7.07 40.58
CA MET A 143 45.56 -8.25 40.98
C MET A 143 47.05 -8.11 40.67
N LEU A 144 47.40 -7.54 39.51
CA LEU A 144 48.79 -7.31 39.12
C LEU A 144 49.47 -6.29 40.04
N GLU A 145 48.79 -5.19 40.36
CA GLU A 145 49.27 -4.18 41.30
C GLU A 145 49.46 -4.76 42.71
N GLU A 146 48.51 -5.58 43.16
CA GLU A 146 48.60 -6.20 44.48
C GLU A 146 49.73 -7.22 44.55
N GLN A 147 49.97 -8.01 43.50
CA GLN A 147 51.16 -8.86 43.39
C GLN A 147 52.44 -8.04 43.46
N LEU A 148 52.50 -6.91 42.75
CA LEU A 148 53.65 -6.00 42.80
C LEU A 148 53.84 -5.43 44.21
N ARG A 149 52.75 -5.05 44.89
CA ARG A 149 52.76 -4.56 46.28
C ARG A 149 53.27 -5.62 47.25
N ARG A 150 52.74 -6.84 47.17
CA ARG A 150 53.17 -7.99 47.97
C ARG A 150 54.63 -8.35 47.70
N SER A 151 55.09 -8.28 46.45
CA SER A 151 56.50 -8.48 46.10
C SER A 151 57.39 -7.41 46.71
N LYS A 152 57.01 -6.12 46.62
CA LYS A 152 57.74 -5.00 47.26
C LYS A 152 57.80 -5.15 48.78
N GLU A 153 56.71 -5.56 49.41
CA GLU A 153 56.66 -5.83 50.85
C GLU A 153 57.56 -7.02 51.25
N ARG A 154 57.58 -8.09 50.44
CA ARG A 154 58.51 -9.22 50.63
C ARG A 154 59.96 -8.80 50.51
N SER A 155 60.32 -8.01 49.48
CA SER A 155 61.66 -7.46 49.34
C SER A 155 62.05 -6.54 50.50
N ARG A 156 61.11 -5.75 51.03
CA ARG A 156 61.34 -4.92 52.23
C ARG A 156 61.55 -5.75 53.50
N LYS A 157 60.77 -6.82 53.70
CA LYS A 157 60.90 -7.72 54.87
C LYS A 157 62.14 -8.62 54.81
N ALA A 158 62.60 -9.00 53.62
CA ALA A 158 63.77 -9.86 53.43
C ALA A 158 65.11 -9.14 53.66
N GLY A 159 65.12 -7.83 53.96
CA GLY A 159 66.33 -7.09 54.33
C GLY A 159 67.43 -7.08 53.26
N GLN A 160 67.12 -7.35 51.99
CA GLN A 160 68.08 -7.27 50.90
C GLN A 160 68.19 -5.83 50.38
N PRO A 161 69.41 -5.34 50.10
CA PRO A 161 69.59 -4.00 49.54
C PRO A 161 68.95 -3.95 48.16
N VAL A 162 68.20 -2.89 47.91
CA VAL A 162 67.67 -2.57 46.58
C VAL A 162 68.88 -2.43 45.65
N PRO A 163 69.04 -3.23 44.58
CA PRO A 163 70.12 -3.00 43.64
C PRO A 163 69.89 -1.62 43.02
N GLN A 164 70.93 -0.77 43.10
CA GLN A 164 70.96 0.50 42.39
C GLN A 164 70.63 0.26 40.91
N ALA A 165 69.86 1.21 40.36
CA ALA A 165 69.42 1.22 38.97
C ALA A 165 70.58 0.90 38.01
N SER A 166 70.49 -0.28 37.38
CA SER A 166 71.20 -0.55 36.13
C SER A 166 70.44 0.13 34.98
N PRO A 167 71.15 0.59 33.92
CA PRO A 167 70.61 1.53 32.96
C PRO A 167 69.38 1.00 32.24
N VAL A 168 68.45 1.91 31.99
CA VAL A 168 67.25 1.73 31.18
C VAL A 168 67.64 1.13 29.83
N VAL A 169 67.44 -0.16 29.66
CA VAL A 169 67.37 -0.78 28.33
C VAL A 169 65.98 -0.47 27.81
N THR A 170 65.92 0.52 26.91
CA THR A 170 64.74 0.82 26.11
C THR A 170 64.45 -0.38 25.22
N VAL A 171 63.70 -1.35 25.72
CA VAL A 171 63.09 -2.37 24.87
C VAL A 171 61.92 -1.69 24.19
N THR A 172 62.14 -1.28 22.94
CA THR A 172 61.09 -0.90 22.00
C THR A 172 60.18 -2.11 21.79
N VAL A 173 59.13 -2.20 22.59
CA VAL A 173 58.02 -3.11 22.32
C VAL A 173 57.16 -2.39 21.27
N ASN A 174 57.33 -2.77 20.02
CA ASN A 174 56.37 -2.45 18.97
C ASN A 174 55.05 -3.12 19.32
N SER A 175 54.21 -2.42 20.08
CA SER A 175 52.78 -2.70 20.15
C SER A 175 52.14 -2.20 18.87
N PRO A 176 51.57 -3.07 18.02
CA PRO A 176 50.73 -2.63 16.94
C PRO A 176 49.41 -2.11 17.55
N MET A 177 49.34 -0.79 17.75
CA MET A 177 48.05 -0.12 17.94
C MET A 177 47.23 -0.34 16.68
N VAL A 178 46.21 -1.19 16.81
CA VAL A 178 45.05 -1.21 15.91
C VAL A 178 44.42 0.18 16.00
N LYS A 179 44.56 0.97 14.93
CA LYS A 179 43.83 2.21 14.75
C LYS A 179 42.38 1.85 14.41
N THR A 180 41.51 1.74 15.41
CA THR A 180 40.07 1.94 15.20
C THR A 180 39.81 3.44 15.27
N GLN A 181 39.87 4.09 14.12
CA GLN A 181 39.43 5.46 13.95
C GLN A 181 37.90 5.46 13.87
N THR A 182 37.25 5.51 15.04
CA THR A 182 35.87 5.98 15.16
C THR A 182 35.90 7.50 15.16
N PHE A 183 35.60 8.12 14.02
CA PHE A 183 35.30 9.54 13.92
C PHE A 183 33.79 9.72 14.02
N VAL A 184 33.36 10.45 15.05
CA VAL A 184 31.99 10.87 15.27
C VAL A 184 31.86 12.31 14.75
N SER A 185 30.96 12.47 13.78
CA SER A 185 30.07 13.61 13.51
C SER A 185 30.56 15.07 13.65
N SER A 186 30.50 15.75 12.50
CA SER A 186 29.92 17.09 12.25
C SER A 186 30.81 18.33 12.21
N SER A 187 30.57 19.06 11.11
CA SER A 187 30.63 20.50 10.83
C SER A 187 31.96 21.21 10.56
N GLU A 188 31.94 21.89 9.39
CA GLU A 188 32.68 23.09 8.98
C GLU A 188 34.02 22.92 8.25
N THR A 189 33.88 22.87 6.91
CA THR A 189 34.61 23.65 5.89
C THR A 189 36.12 23.82 6.06
N ASN A 190 36.90 23.06 5.28
CA ASN A 190 37.90 23.66 4.39
C ASN A 190 38.31 22.64 3.31
N VAL A 191 38.25 23.08 2.06
CA VAL A 191 38.67 22.33 0.86
C VAL A 191 40.19 22.49 0.71
N PRO A 192 40.94 21.42 0.41
CA PRO A 192 42.07 21.57 -0.49
C PRO A 192 41.97 20.57 -1.65
N SER A 193 42.02 21.16 -2.82
CA SER A 193 41.98 20.61 -4.17
C SER A 193 43.00 19.50 -4.38
N GLU A 194 42.53 18.34 -4.87
CA GLU A 194 43.13 17.48 -5.91
C GLU A 194 42.31 16.18 -6.00
N GLU A 195 41.08 16.29 -6.51
CA GLU A 195 40.26 15.13 -6.84
C GLU A 195 40.66 14.60 -8.23
N THR A 196 41.22 13.39 -8.24
CA THR A 196 41.12 12.52 -9.40
C THR A 196 39.65 12.18 -9.59
N PHE A 197 39.02 12.84 -10.56
CA PHE A 197 37.65 12.60 -10.98
C PHE A 197 37.52 11.14 -11.45
N VAL A 198 37.15 10.23 -10.54
CA VAL A 198 36.67 8.91 -10.94
C VAL A 198 35.31 9.14 -11.57
N SER A 199 35.30 9.17 -12.91
CA SER A 199 34.10 9.41 -13.70
C SER A 199 32.99 8.48 -13.23
N SER A 200 31.76 8.99 -13.16
CA SER A 200 30.60 8.18 -12.82
C SER A 200 30.47 6.95 -13.73
N GLU A 201 31.06 6.99 -14.93
CA GLU A 201 31.20 5.82 -15.81
C GLU A 201 32.13 4.73 -15.27
N ASP A 202 33.22 5.07 -14.59
CA ASP A 202 34.17 4.10 -14.03
C ASP A 202 33.58 3.37 -12.82
N ILE A 203 32.85 4.09 -11.97
CA ILE A 203 32.09 3.50 -10.85
C ILE A 203 31.02 2.55 -11.40
N LEU A 204 30.28 2.96 -12.43
CA LEU A 204 29.26 2.12 -13.06
C LEU A 204 29.86 0.92 -13.80
N LYS A 205 31.06 1.06 -14.37
CA LYS A 205 31.80 -0.01 -15.05
C LYS A 205 32.31 -1.06 -14.05
N GLU A 206 32.70 -0.66 -12.85
CA GLU A 206 33.02 -1.59 -11.77
C GLU A 206 31.77 -2.25 -11.16
N MET A 207 30.68 -1.50 -10.98
CA MET A 207 29.41 -2.10 -10.53
C MET A 207 28.87 -3.14 -11.53
N ARG A 208 29.12 -2.93 -12.84
CA ARG A 208 28.78 -3.88 -13.92
C ARG A 208 29.56 -5.19 -13.83
N LYS A 209 30.81 -5.17 -13.37
CA LYS A 209 31.63 -6.39 -13.19
C LYS A 209 31.15 -7.23 -12.01
N VAL A 210 30.66 -6.60 -10.94
CA VAL A 210 30.24 -7.26 -9.70
C VAL A 210 28.83 -7.87 -9.80
N ASN A 211 27.98 -7.41 -10.73
CA ASN A 211 26.59 -7.89 -10.83
C ASN A 211 26.09 -8.06 -12.29
N PRO A 212 26.57 -9.08 -13.02
CA PRO A 212 26.19 -9.30 -14.42
C PRO A 212 24.71 -9.69 -14.59
N GLU A 213 24.11 -10.34 -13.59
CA GLU A 213 22.69 -10.71 -13.63
C GLU A 213 21.76 -9.49 -13.62
N TRP A 214 22.16 -8.40 -12.96
CA TRP A 214 21.35 -7.20 -12.86
C TRP A 214 21.22 -6.48 -14.21
N GLU A 215 22.30 -6.40 -14.99
CA GLU A 215 22.23 -5.81 -16.34
C GLU A 215 21.45 -6.68 -17.32
N ALA A 216 21.62 -8.01 -17.25
CA ALA A 216 20.82 -8.94 -18.05
C ALA A 216 19.32 -8.78 -17.76
N ARG A 217 18.94 -8.64 -16.48
CA ARG A 217 17.56 -8.36 -16.06
C ARG A 217 17.05 -7.00 -16.56
N ARG A 218 17.87 -5.95 -16.51
CA ARG A 218 17.52 -4.62 -17.02
C ARG A 218 17.33 -4.62 -18.54
N GLN A 219 18.22 -5.26 -19.29
CA GLN A 219 18.08 -5.40 -20.74
C GLN A 219 16.86 -6.23 -21.13
N ALA A 220 16.57 -7.31 -20.40
CA ALA A 220 15.35 -8.09 -20.59
C ALA A 220 14.07 -7.27 -20.28
N ALA A 221 14.11 -6.41 -19.26
CA ALA A 221 12.99 -5.51 -18.95
C ALA A 221 12.77 -4.45 -20.05
N MET A 222 13.85 -3.88 -20.59
CA MET A 222 13.78 -2.93 -21.72
C MET A 222 13.26 -3.61 -22.99
N ARG A 223 13.71 -4.83 -23.30
CA ARG A 223 13.19 -5.62 -24.44
C ARG A 223 11.70 -5.91 -24.31
N ARG A 224 11.24 -6.28 -23.11
CA ARG A 224 9.80 -6.46 -22.82
C ARG A 224 9.00 -5.16 -22.97
N GLN A 225 9.59 -4.00 -22.68
CA GLN A 225 8.95 -2.71 -22.94
C GLN A 225 8.87 -2.41 -24.44
N THR A 226 9.94 -2.64 -25.20
CA THR A 226 9.92 -2.43 -26.66
C THR A 226 8.99 -3.41 -27.38
N GLU A 227 8.88 -4.65 -26.91
CA GLU A 227 7.93 -5.65 -27.44
C GLU A 227 6.48 -5.24 -27.16
N ARG A 228 6.19 -4.65 -25.98
CA ARG A 228 4.87 -4.13 -25.65
C ARG A 228 4.48 -2.93 -26.49
N THR A 229 5.41 -2.01 -26.76
CA THR A 229 5.14 -0.85 -27.63
C THR A 229 4.98 -1.29 -29.09
N ASN A 230 5.84 -2.19 -29.60
CA ASN A 230 5.69 -2.73 -30.96
C ASN A 230 4.39 -3.54 -31.12
N SER A 231 3.95 -4.27 -30.09
CA SER A 231 2.70 -5.02 -30.12
C SER A 231 1.45 -4.14 -29.96
N GLN A 232 1.57 -2.94 -29.38
CA GLN A 232 0.50 -1.92 -29.36
C GLN A 232 0.38 -1.21 -30.71
N ASP A 233 1.50 -0.96 -31.40
CA ASP A 233 1.51 -0.34 -32.72
C ASP A 233 1.06 -1.30 -33.84
N GLY A 234 1.27 -2.61 -33.68
CA GLY A 234 0.82 -3.65 -34.62
C GLY A 234 -0.70 -3.91 -34.66
N ILE A 235 -1.48 -3.40 -33.70
CA ILE A 235 -2.95 -3.58 -33.65
C ILE A 235 -3.68 -2.41 -34.37
N ARG A 236 -2.98 -1.34 -34.74
CA ARG A 236 -3.58 -0.15 -35.39
C ARG A 236 -3.51 -0.17 -36.93
N VAL A 237 -2.88 -1.19 -37.52
CA VAL A 237 -2.77 -1.33 -38.99
C VAL A 237 -3.26 -2.72 -39.41
N ARG A 238 -4.58 -2.93 -39.33
CA ARG A 238 -5.32 -3.93 -40.12
C ARG A 238 -6.73 -3.42 -40.39
#